data_AF-A0A538FVQ2-F1
#
_entry.id   AF-A0A538FVQ2-F1
#
_cell.length_a   1.000
_cell.length_b   1.000
_cell.length_c   1.000
_cell.angle_alpha   90.00
_cell.angle_beta   90.00
_cell.angle_gamma   90.00
#
_symmetry.space_group_name_H-M   'P 1'
#
loop_
_entity.id
_entity.type
_entity.pdbx_description
1 polymer ?
#
loop_
_entity_poly.entity_id
_entity_poly.type
_entity_poly.pdbx_seq_one_letter_code
_entity_poly.pdbx_strand_id
1 'polypeptide(L)'
;MKKTLFVACCACAALAFCGRAAANVTFGITEGTGALGDPAMFYSTLNDLGATENRIAINWDPAQPTTIPNQPQLDYWLPQATIHAIRVLFAVAPAHPGDITSSPARIAQFAAFLQQLARTYPFVTDYVIGNEPNQPRFWQP
;
A
#
# COMPACT_ATOMS: atom_id res chain seq x y z
N MET A 1 -17.64 -11.10 51.53
CA MET A 1 -17.95 -12.11 50.50
C MET A 1 -18.81 -11.54 49.37
N LYS A 2 -20.16 -11.49 49.43
CA LYS A 2 -21.00 -11.10 48.26
C LYS A 2 -20.60 -9.76 47.60
N LYS A 3 -20.40 -8.69 48.38
CA LYS A 3 -19.94 -7.39 47.84
C LYS A 3 -18.53 -7.45 47.22
N THR A 4 -17.61 -8.18 47.84
CA THR A 4 -16.24 -8.39 47.38
C THR A 4 -16.21 -9.11 46.03
N LEU A 5 -17.04 -10.14 45.87
CA LEU A 5 -17.15 -10.92 44.63
C LEU A 5 -17.72 -10.07 43.49
N PHE A 6 -18.75 -9.26 43.76
CA PHE A 6 -19.32 -8.34 42.77
C PHE A 6 -18.30 -7.32 42.26
N VAL A 7 -17.54 -6.68 43.17
CA VAL A 7 -16.48 -5.73 42.79
C VAL A 7 -15.37 -6.42 41.96
N ALA A 8 -14.98 -7.65 42.31
CA ALA A 8 -14.01 -8.41 41.53
C ALA A 8 -14.54 -8.72 40.11
N CYS A 9 -15.80 -9.14 39.97
CA CYS A 9 -16.41 -9.36 38.65
C CYS A 9 -16.48 -8.07 37.82
N CYS A 10 -16.84 -6.94 38.41
CA CYS A 10 -16.84 -5.65 37.71
C CYS A 10 -15.43 -5.23 37.26
N ALA A 11 -14.39 -5.45 38.09
CA ALA A 11 -13.01 -5.17 37.72
C ALA A 11 -12.50 -6.06 36.57
N CYS A 12 -12.80 -7.37 36.62
CA CYS A 12 -12.47 -8.29 35.52
C CYS A 12 -13.23 -7.94 34.22
N ALA A 13 -14.50 -7.53 34.31
CA ALA A 13 -15.27 -7.09 33.16
C ALA A 13 -14.68 -5.80 32.55
N ALA A 14 -14.27 -4.83 33.37
CA ALA A 14 -13.62 -3.61 32.89
C ALA A 14 -12.32 -3.91 32.12
N LEU A 15 -11.50 -4.84 32.61
CA LEU A 15 -10.26 -5.27 31.93
C LEU A 15 -10.51 -5.94 30.57
N ALA A 16 -11.67 -6.59 30.38
CA ALA A 16 -12.05 -7.16 29.08
C ALA A 16 -12.47 -6.10 28.03
N PHE A 17 -12.83 -4.89 28.47
CA PHE A 17 -13.15 -3.74 27.61
C PHE A 17 -12.03 -2.70 27.50
N CYS A 18 -10.92 -2.88 28.22
CA CYS A 18 -9.69 -2.15 27.96
C CYS A 18 -9.13 -2.57 26.60
N GLY A 19 -9.49 -1.83 25.54
CA GLY A 19 -8.94 -2.00 24.21
C GLY A 19 -7.40 -2.02 24.26
N ARG A 20 -6.78 -2.88 23.44
CA ARG A 20 -5.32 -2.98 23.39
C ARG A 20 -4.72 -1.61 23.05
N ALA A 21 -4.06 -1.00 24.02
CA ALA A 21 -3.18 0.14 23.82
C ALA A 21 -1.87 -0.33 23.14
N ALA A 22 -2.00 -0.96 21.98
CA ALA A 22 -0.89 -1.12 21.07
C ALA A 22 -0.58 0.25 20.50
N ALA A 23 0.69 0.67 20.55
CA ALA A 23 1.17 1.62 19.56
C ALA A 23 0.89 0.98 18.20
N ASN A 24 0.11 1.64 17.35
CA ASN A 24 -0.39 1.05 16.09
C ASN A 24 0.70 1.06 15.01
N VAL A 25 1.83 0.42 15.33
CA VAL A 25 3.01 0.27 14.48
C VAL A 25 2.76 -0.91 13.56
N THR A 26 2.50 -0.60 12.30
CA THR A 26 2.49 -1.57 11.22
C THR A 26 3.90 -1.76 10.67
N PHE A 27 4.20 -2.97 10.23
CA PHE A 27 5.43 -3.30 9.50
C PHE A 27 5.05 -3.74 8.09
N GLY A 28 5.84 -3.29 7.10
CA GLY A 28 5.55 -3.51 5.69
C GLY A 28 6.79 -3.82 4.87
N ILE A 29 6.57 -4.48 3.72
CA ILE A 29 7.63 -4.88 2.78
C ILE A 29 7.44 -4.17 1.45
N THR A 30 8.52 -3.56 0.93
CA THR A 30 8.54 -3.03 -0.44
C THR A 30 8.95 -4.14 -1.39
N GLU A 31 8.00 -4.61 -2.20
CA GLU A 31 8.20 -5.56 -3.30
C GLU A 31 7.04 -5.37 -4.28
N GLY A 32 7.33 -5.46 -5.59
CA GLY A 32 6.35 -5.27 -6.67
C GLY A 32 6.78 -5.86 -8.02
N THR A 33 7.99 -6.39 -8.13
CA THR A 33 8.54 -7.07 -9.30
C THR A 33 8.04 -8.51 -9.41
N GLY A 34 7.76 -9.14 -8.27
CA GLY A 34 7.24 -10.50 -8.20
C GLY A 34 6.81 -10.88 -6.80
N ALA A 35 5.49 -10.88 -6.54
CA ALA A 35 4.91 -11.69 -5.46
C ALA A 35 4.96 -13.17 -5.87
N LEU A 36 6.18 -13.72 -5.98
CA LEU A 36 6.65 -15.11 -6.07
C LEU A 36 5.94 -16.17 -6.96
N GLY A 37 4.79 -15.92 -7.58
CA GLY A 37 4.23 -16.85 -8.57
C GLY A 37 2.71 -16.81 -8.73
N ASP A 38 1.91 -17.43 -7.87
CA ASP A 38 2.08 -17.66 -6.42
C ASP A 38 2.25 -16.41 -5.50
N PRO A 39 1.37 -15.39 -5.64
CA PRO A 39 1.19 -14.34 -4.64
C PRO A 39 0.63 -14.85 -3.31
N ALA A 40 -0.03 -16.01 -3.27
CA ALA A 40 -0.62 -16.56 -2.05
C ALA A 40 0.47 -16.97 -1.05
N MET A 41 1.52 -17.65 -1.51
CA MET A 41 2.69 -17.95 -0.68
C MET A 41 3.43 -16.68 -0.23
N PHE A 42 3.57 -15.68 -1.10
CA PHE A 42 4.16 -14.39 -0.74
C PHE A 42 3.38 -13.70 0.40
N TYR A 43 2.05 -13.51 0.26
CA TYR A 43 1.25 -12.86 1.29
C TYR A 43 1.07 -13.72 2.56
N SER A 44 1.16 -15.05 2.46
CA SER A 44 1.29 -15.91 3.65
C SER A 44 2.59 -15.63 4.41
N THR A 45 3.72 -15.53 3.68
CA THR A 45 5.04 -15.25 4.28
C THR A 45 5.08 -13.88 4.95
N LEU A 46 4.39 -12.86 4.42
CA LEU A 46 4.24 -11.57 5.08
C LEU A 46 3.53 -11.70 6.44
N ASN A 47 2.43 -12.46 6.49
CA ASN A 47 1.71 -12.72 7.74
C ASN A 47 2.55 -13.50 8.76
N ASP A 48 3.32 -14.50 8.31
CA ASP A 48 4.24 -15.27 9.17
C ASP A 48 5.35 -14.40 9.78
N LEU A 49 5.76 -13.34 9.08
CA LEU A 49 6.68 -12.31 9.58
C LEU A 49 6.01 -11.24 10.46
N GLY A 50 4.69 -11.26 10.61
CA GLY A 50 3.91 -10.21 11.28
C GLY A 50 3.83 -8.90 10.50
N ALA A 51 4.20 -8.89 9.22
CA ALA A 51 4.02 -7.75 8.33
C ALA A 51 2.56 -7.66 7.88
N THR A 52 2.03 -6.44 7.80
CA THR A 52 0.62 -6.15 7.46
C THR A 52 0.49 -5.24 6.25
N GLU A 53 1.60 -4.81 5.64
CA GLU A 53 1.60 -3.86 4.53
C GLU A 53 2.54 -4.29 3.40
N ASN A 54 2.17 -3.94 2.16
CA ASN A 54 3.02 -4.13 0.99
C ASN A 54 3.02 -2.87 0.10
N ARG A 55 4.22 -2.33 -0.15
CA ARG A 55 4.45 -1.19 -1.05
C ARG A 55 4.85 -1.70 -2.43
N ILE A 56 3.95 -1.52 -3.41
CA ILE A 56 4.17 -1.90 -4.81
C ILE A 56 4.56 -0.66 -5.61
N ALA A 57 5.62 -0.75 -6.42
CA ALA A 57 6.07 0.33 -7.30
C ALA A 57 5.29 0.35 -8.62
N ILE A 58 4.85 1.52 -9.06
CA ILE A 58 4.12 1.77 -10.31
C ILE A 58 4.85 2.86 -11.08
N ASN A 59 5.50 2.49 -12.19
CA ASN A 59 6.25 3.42 -13.03
C ASN A 59 5.36 3.94 -14.17
N TRP A 60 5.02 5.22 -14.15
CA TRP A 60 4.21 5.88 -15.16
C TRP A 60 5.03 6.23 -16.39
N ASP A 61 4.64 5.71 -17.55
CA ASP A 61 5.26 6.02 -18.84
C ASP A 61 4.52 7.18 -19.55
N PRO A 62 5.17 8.34 -19.79
CA PRO A 62 4.57 9.45 -20.53
C PRO A 62 4.27 9.15 -22.02
N ALA A 63 4.82 8.08 -22.60
CA ALA A 63 4.49 7.61 -23.94
C ALA A 63 3.18 6.79 -23.96
N GLN A 64 2.78 6.23 -22.82
CA GLN A 64 1.52 5.49 -22.63
C GLN A 64 0.74 6.02 -21.41
N PRO A 65 0.33 7.31 -21.40
CA PRO A 65 -0.07 8.00 -20.18
C PRO A 65 -1.37 7.48 -19.53
N THR A 66 -2.11 6.60 -20.21
CA THR A 66 -3.34 5.94 -19.75
C THR A 66 -3.19 4.42 -19.57
N THR A 67 -1.99 3.87 -19.72
CA THR A 67 -1.72 2.43 -19.52
C THR A 67 -1.27 2.19 -18.09
N ILE A 68 -1.97 1.30 -17.37
CA ILE A 68 -1.49 0.81 -16.07
C ILE A 68 -0.41 -0.26 -16.34
N PRO A 69 0.85 -0.08 -15.89
CA PRO A 69 1.89 -1.08 -16.11
C PRO A 69 1.57 -2.36 -15.32
N ASN A 70 1.78 -3.51 -15.95
CA ASN A 70 1.53 -4.84 -15.35
C ASN A 70 0.10 -5.02 -14.80
N GLN A 71 -0.91 -4.37 -15.42
CA GLN A 71 -2.30 -4.44 -14.96
C GLN A 71 -2.81 -5.87 -14.75
N PRO A 72 -2.56 -6.86 -15.64
CA PRO A 72 -3.03 -8.24 -15.42
C PRO A 72 -2.42 -8.91 -14.17
N GLN A 73 -1.20 -8.54 -13.78
CA GLN A 73 -0.55 -9.03 -12.56
C GLN A 73 -1.17 -8.35 -11.32
N LEU A 74 -1.43 -7.05 -11.38
CA LEU A 74 -2.12 -6.32 -10.30
C LEU A 74 -3.53 -6.86 -10.07
N ASP A 75 -4.28 -7.09 -11.14
CA ASP A 75 -5.63 -7.68 -11.11
C ASP A 75 -5.65 -9.07 -10.45
N TYR A 76 -4.53 -9.82 -10.52
CA TYR A 76 -4.37 -11.13 -9.88
C TYR A 76 -3.86 -11.05 -8.42
N TRP A 77 -2.91 -10.15 -8.12
CA TRP A 77 -2.26 -10.08 -6.80
C TRP A 77 -3.08 -9.35 -5.75
N LEU A 78 -3.75 -8.25 -6.12
CA LEU A 78 -4.46 -7.40 -5.17
C LEU A 78 -5.62 -8.11 -4.42
N PRO A 79 -6.40 -9.01 -5.06
CA PRO A 79 -7.33 -9.87 -4.33
C PRO A 79 -6.65 -10.79 -3.31
N GLN A 80 -5.43 -11.28 -3.59
CA GLN A 80 -4.68 -12.15 -2.68
C GLN A 80 -4.19 -11.37 -1.46
N ALA A 81 -3.69 -10.14 -1.65
CA ALA A 81 -3.37 -9.26 -0.54
C ALA A 81 -4.59 -9.04 0.38
N THR A 82 -5.77 -8.84 -0.21
CA THR A 82 -7.04 -8.67 0.51
C THR A 82 -7.43 -9.92 1.30
N ILE A 83 -7.33 -11.12 0.70
CA ILE A 83 -7.59 -12.41 1.37
C ILE A 83 -6.67 -12.60 2.58
N HIS A 84 -5.41 -12.18 2.46
CA HIS A 84 -4.41 -12.28 3.52
C HIS A 84 -4.42 -11.11 4.52
N ALA A 85 -5.36 -10.17 4.40
CA ALA A 85 -5.45 -8.94 5.20
C ALA A 85 -4.20 -8.02 5.13
N ILE A 86 -3.45 -8.09 4.02
CA ILE A 86 -2.32 -7.22 3.73
C ILE A 86 -2.80 -5.93 3.06
N ARG A 87 -2.48 -4.79 3.68
CA ARG A 87 -2.76 -3.45 3.14
C ARG A 87 -1.75 -3.11 2.05
N VAL A 88 -2.22 -2.99 0.81
CA VAL A 88 -1.38 -2.55 -0.31
C VAL A 88 -1.40 -1.03 -0.40
N LEU A 89 -0.23 -0.44 -0.68
CA LEU A 89 -0.08 0.97 -1.05
C LEU A 89 0.74 1.09 -2.33
N PHE A 90 0.38 2.02 -3.21
CA PHE A 90 1.09 2.24 -4.47
C PHE A 90 2.12 3.35 -4.36
N ALA A 91 3.35 3.07 -4.79
CA ALA A 91 4.39 4.06 -4.97
C ALA A 91 4.47 4.42 -6.46
N VAL A 92 3.85 5.53 -6.84
CA VAL A 92 3.68 5.93 -8.23
C VAL A 92 4.69 7.01 -8.60
N ALA A 93 5.60 6.71 -9.51
CA ALA A 93 6.66 7.61 -9.96
C ALA A 93 6.73 7.67 -11.49
N PRO A 94 7.29 8.73 -12.10
CA PRO A 94 7.63 8.71 -13.52
C PRO A 94 8.65 7.60 -13.84
N ALA A 95 8.57 7.03 -15.04
CA ALA A 95 9.51 6.00 -15.50
C ALA A 95 10.94 6.53 -15.64
N HIS A 96 11.13 7.80 -16.04
CA HIS A 96 12.42 8.46 -16.16
C HIS A 96 12.43 9.85 -15.49
N PRO A 97 13.60 10.37 -15.08
CA PRO A 97 13.67 11.53 -14.19
C PRO A 97 13.10 12.84 -14.75
N GLY A 98 13.18 13.04 -16.07
CA GLY A 98 12.67 14.22 -16.76
C GLY A 98 11.24 14.08 -17.30
N ASP A 99 10.56 12.95 -17.08
CA ASP A 99 9.26 12.69 -17.73
C ASP A 99 8.18 13.69 -17.30
N ILE A 100 8.24 14.19 -16.05
CA ILE A 100 7.30 15.19 -15.52
C ILE A 100 7.65 16.62 -15.98
N THR A 101 8.93 16.95 -16.12
CA THR A 101 9.37 18.33 -16.44
C THR A 101 9.51 18.59 -17.94
N SER A 102 9.68 17.55 -18.75
CA SER A 102 9.83 17.62 -20.22
C SER A 102 8.70 18.36 -20.97
N SER A 103 7.52 18.54 -20.37
CA SER A 103 6.44 19.34 -20.94
C SER A 103 5.42 19.77 -19.88
N PRO A 104 4.87 21.00 -19.92
CA PRO A 104 3.84 21.46 -18.98
C PRO A 104 2.58 20.57 -18.92
N ALA A 105 2.28 19.82 -19.98
CA ALA A 105 1.13 18.92 -20.02
C ALA A 105 1.33 17.65 -19.15
N ARG A 106 2.58 17.28 -18.84
CA ARG A 106 2.92 16.02 -18.17
C ARG A 106 2.39 15.95 -16.74
N ILE A 107 2.38 17.08 -16.02
CA ILE A 107 1.78 17.19 -14.69
C ILE A 107 0.29 16.80 -14.72
N ALA A 108 -0.47 17.33 -15.69
CA ALA A 108 -1.89 17.03 -15.83
C ALA A 108 -2.13 15.57 -16.25
N GLN A 109 -1.29 15.01 -17.14
CA GLN A 109 -1.37 13.61 -17.55
C GLN A 109 -1.07 12.65 -16.39
N PHE A 110 -0.02 12.92 -15.60
CA PHE A 110 0.33 12.14 -14.43
C PHE A 110 -0.77 12.20 -13.36
N ALA A 111 -1.34 13.39 -13.10
CA ALA A 111 -2.48 13.55 -12.20
C ALA A 111 -3.74 12.79 -12.70
N ALA A 112 -3.97 12.73 -14.01
CA ALA A 112 -5.06 11.93 -14.59
C ALA A 112 -4.82 10.42 -14.43
N PHE A 113 -3.58 9.97 -14.59
CA PHE A 113 -3.17 8.58 -14.36
C PHE A 113 -3.36 8.15 -12.88
N LEU A 114 -3.00 9.01 -11.92
CA LEU A 114 -3.27 8.75 -10.50
C LEU A 114 -4.77 8.59 -10.21
N GLN A 115 -5.62 9.41 -10.84
CA GLN A 115 -7.07 9.24 -10.74
C GLN A 115 -7.57 7.96 -11.42
N GLN A 116 -6.93 7.51 -12.50
CA GLN A 116 -7.23 6.24 -13.15
C GLN A 116 -6.92 5.07 -12.21
N LEU A 117 -5.72 5.02 -11.62
CA LEU A 117 -5.35 4.01 -10.61
C LEU A 117 -6.37 3.93 -9.46
N ALA A 118 -6.74 5.08 -8.88
CA ALA A 118 -7.68 5.14 -7.76
C ALA A 118 -9.12 4.70 -8.15
N ARG A 119 -9.52 4.86 -9.43
CA ARG A 119 -10.81 4.36 -9.94
C ARG A 119 -10.77 2.87 -10.27
N THR A 120 -9.64 2.37 -10.77
CA THR A 120 -9.45 0.96 -11.11
C THR A 120 -9.28 0.08 -9.86
N TYR A 121 -8.57 0.59 -8.84
CA TYR A 121 -8.26 -0.13 -7.60
C TYR A 121 -8.74 0.63 -6.36
N PRO A 122 -10.06 0.80 -6.16
CA PRO A 122 -10.63 1.66 -5.11
C PRO A 122 -10.37 1.18 -3.67
N PHE A 123 -9.85 -0.03 -3.49
CA PHE A 123 -9.42 -0.59 -2.20
C PHE A 123 -7.95 -0.24 -1.86
N VAL A 124 -7.16 0.25 -2.82
CA VAL A 124 -5.84 0.85 -2.54
C VAL A 124 -6.06 2.32 -2.24
N THR A 125 -5.99 2.67 -0.95
CA THR A 125 -6.29 4.02 -0.45
C THR A 125 -5.07 4.91 -0.27
N ASP A 126 -3.87 4.32 -0.26
CA ASP A 126 -2.63 4.98 0.10
C ASP A 126 -1.66 5.04 -1.08
N TYR A 127 -1.14 6.24 -1.33
CA TYR A 127 -0.29 6.53 -2.48
C TYR A 127 0.94 7.33 -2.03
N VAL A 128 2.13 6.87 -2.43
CA VAL A 128 3.37 7.65 -2.40
C VAL A 128 3.61 8.20 -3.80
N ILE A 129 3.75 9.52 -3.93
CA ILE A 129 3.86 10.18 -5.24
C ILE A 129 5.29 10.64 -5.50
N GLY A 130 5.83 10.22 -6.65
CA GLY A 130 7.23 10.38 -7.01
C GLY A 130 8.14 9.36 -6.32
N ASN A 131 9.43 9.43 -6.63
CA ASN A 131 10.48 8.71 -5.92
C ASN A 131 11.67 9.66 -5.72
N GLU A 132 12.17 9.78 -4.48
CA GLU A 132 13.35 10.58 -4.11
C GLU A 132 13.54 11.87 -4.94
N PRO A 133 12.58 12.82 -4.94
CA PRO A 133 12.61 13.99 -5.84
C PRO A 133 13.78 14.95 -5.57
N ASN A 134 14.49 14.76 -4.45
CA ASN A 134 15.74 15.41 -4.11
C ASN A 134 16.99 14.80 -4.80
N GLN A 135 16.83 13.74 -5.59
CA GLN A 135 17.91 13.05 -6.30
C GLN A 135 17.76 13.19 -7.83
N PRO A 136 18.75 13.77 -8.54
CA PRO A 136 18.76 13.87 -10.02
C PRO A 136 18.66 12.54 -10.77
N ARG A 137 18.85 11.41 -10.07
CA ARG A 137 18.64 10.05 -10.57
C ARG A 137 17.16 9.68 -10.76
N PHE A 138 16.24 10.34 -10.05
CA PHE A 138 14.82 10.03 -10.03
C PHE A 138 13.92 11.21 -10.38
N TRP A 139 14.43 12.44 -10.26
CA TRP A 139 13.72 13.65 -10.68
C TRP A 139 14.71 14.69 -11.22
N GLN A 140 14.48 15.17 -12.43
CA GLN A 140 15.25 16.24 -13.06
C GLN A 140 14.38 17.49 -13.25
N PRO A 141 14.98 18.70 -13.25
CA PRO A 141 14.27 19.95 -13.56
C PRO A 141 13.68 20.01 -14.98
#